data_AF-A0A7C2ZFM9-F1
#
_entry.id   AF-A0A7C2ZFM9-F1
#
_cell.length_a   1.000
_cell.length_b   1.000
_cell.length_c   1.000
_cell.angle_alpha   90.00
_cell.angle_beta   90.00
_cell.angle_gamma   90.00
#
_symmetry.space_group_name_H-M   'P 1'
#
loop_
_entity.id
_entity.type
_entity.pdbx_description
1 polymer ?
#
loop_
_entity_poly.entity_id
_entity_poly.type
_entity_poly.pdbx_seq_one_letter_code
_entity_poly.pdbx_strand_id
1 'polypeptide(L)' 'MSDAHKKYMRAALKLAERGIGSVEPNPAVGCIIVKQNQIIGKGWHKEFGGPHAEINALQDCKTLGASPQAADRK' A
#
# COMPACT_ATOMS: atom_id res chain seq x y z
N MET A 1 -9.08 15.87 6.54
CA MET A 1 -8.84 14.41 6.52
C MET A 1 -9.65 13.75 7.64
N SER A 2 -10.46 12.72 7.36
CA SER A 2 -11.20 11.99 8.40
C SER A 2 -10.27 11.12 9.25
N ASP A 3 -10.68 10.74 10.46
CA ASP A 3 -9.85 9.89 11.35
C ASP A 3 -9.56 8.51 10.77
N ALA A 4 -10.49 7.97 9.98
CA ALA A 4 -10.27 6.74 9.21
C ALA A 4 -9.09 6.88 8.24
N HIS A 5 -8.95 8.03 7.57
CA HIS A 5 -7.86 8.27 6.62
C HIS A 5 -6.50 8.33 7.30
N LYS A 6 -6.44 8.99 8.47
CA LYS A 6 -5.22 9.01 9.28
C LYS A 6 -4.83 7.60 9.73
N LYS A 7 -5.80 6.72 10.03
CA LYS A 7 -5.54 5.31 10.36
C LYS A 7 -4.94 4.55 9.18
N TYR A 8 -5.49 4.70 7.97
CA TYR A 8 -4.94 4.03 6.78
C TYR A 8 -3.57 4.58 6.40
N MET A 9 -3.37 5.90 6.50
CA MET A 9 -2.06 6.51 6.23
C MET A 9 -0.99 6.02 7.22
N ARG A 10 -1.31 5.91 8.51
CA ARG A 10 -0.40 5.28 9.49
C ARG A 10 -0.08 3.83 9.13
N ALA A 11 -1.04 3.07 8.61
CA ALA A 11 -0.78 1.71 8.16
C ALA A 11 0.12 1.67 6.91
N ALA A 12 -0.04 2.61 5.97
CA ALA A 12 0.83 2.76 4.81
C ALA A 12 2.27 3.13 5.21
N LEU A 13 2.46 4.04 6.17
CA LEU A 13 3.79 4.39 6.70
C LEU A 13 4.47 3.18 7.35
N LYS A 14 3.74 2.39 8.15
CA LYS A 14 4.27 1.13 8.73
C LYS A 14 4.67 0.09 7.68
N LEU A 15 4.02 0.10 6.51
CA LEU A 15 4.43 -0.73 5.38
C LEU A 15 5.70 -0.18 4.73
N ALA A 16 5.77 1.14 4.55
CA ALA A 16 6.95 1.82 4.00
C ALA A 16 8.21 1.52 4.83
N GLU A 17 8.13 1.54 6.16
CA GLU A 17 9.25 1.23 7.07
C GLU A 17 9.95 -0.10 6.74
N ARG A 18 9.25 -1.07 6.16
CA ARG A 18 9.81 -2.37 5.76
C ARG A 18 10.77 -2.31 4.57
N GLY A 19 10.75 -1.21 3.81
CA GLY A 19 11.66 -1.00 2.68
C GLY A 19 12.96 -0.28 3.07
N ILE A 20 13.04 0.31 4.26
CA ILE A 20 14.22 1.09 4.70
C ILE A 20 15.47 0.20 4.68
N GLY A 21 16.54 0.69 4.06
CA GLY A 21 17.82 -0.02 3.89
C GLY A 21 17.88 -0.99 2.71
N SER A 22 16.76 -1.25 2.02
CA SER A 22 16.69 -2.17 0.88
C SER A 22 16.32 -1.50 -0.44
N VAL A 23 15.78 -0.28 -0.41
CA VAL A 23 15.21 0.41 -1.57
C VAL A 23 16.05 1.58 -2.07
N GLU A 24 17.04 2.01 -1.31
CA GLU A 24 17.90 3.15 -1.62
C GLU A 24 18.56 2.97 -3.00
N PRO A 25 18.68 4.05 -3.81
CA PRO A 25 18.38 5.46 -3.52
C PRO A 25 16.89 5.85 -3.62
N ASN A 26 16.00 4.92 -3.93
CA ASN A 26 14.56 5.21 -4.01
C ASN A 26 13.97 5.43 -2.60
N PRO A 27 12.83 6.14 -2.50
CA PRO A 27 12.15 6.28 -1.22
C PRO A 27 11.52 4.97 -0.75
N ALA A 28 11.47 4.80 0.57
CA ALA A 28 10.61 3.81 1.20
C ALA A 28 9.14 4.24 1.07
N VAL A 29 8.33 3.45 0.37
CA VAL A 29 6.92 3.75 0.08
C VAL A 29 6.04 2.57 0.50
N GLY A 30 4.89 2.88 1.09
CA GLY A 30 3.84 1.92 1.43
C GLY A 30 2.49 2.35 0.85
N CYS A 31 1.65 1.38 0.51
CA CYS A 31 0.35 1.59 -0.13
C CYS A 31 -0.71 0.71 0.55
N ILE A 32 -1.90 1.29 0.75
CA ILE A 32 -3.09 0.63 1.25
C ILE A 32 -4.22 0.89 0.25
N ILE A 33 -4.91 -0.16 -0.19
CA ILE A 33 -6.13 -0.05 -1.00
C ILE A 33 -7.32 -0.32 -0.10
N VAL A 34 -8.26 0.63 -0.06
CA VAL A 34 -9.47 0.55 0.76
C VAL A 34 -10.69 0.51 -0.15
N LYS A 35 -11.68 -0.31 0.21
CA LYS A 35 -13.00 -0.35 -0.42
C LYS A 35 -14.04 -0.60 0.65
N GLN A 36 -15.09 0.22 0.70
CA GLN A 36 -16.16 0.09 1.70
C GLN A 36 -15.58 0.03 3.14
N ASN A 37 -14.63 0.92 3.45
CA ASN A 37 -13.93 0.99 4.73
C ASN A 37 -13.09 -0.25 5.10
N GLN A 38 -12.92 -1.22 4.21
CA GLN A 38 -12.09 -2.40 4.40
C GLN A 38 -10.79 -2.30 3.61
N ILE A 39 -9.68 -2.72 4.23
CA ILE A 39 -8.41 -2.83 3.51
C ILE A 39 -8.47 -4.10 2.66
N ILE A 40 -8.39 -3.94 1.35
CA ILE A 40 -8.44 -5.04 0.37
C ILE A 40 -7.10 -5.33 -0.29
N GLY A 41 -6.09 -4.49 -0.06
CA GLY A 41 -4.74 -4.71 -0.56
C GLY A 41 -3.71 -3.87 0.19
N LYS A 42 -2.51 -4.42 0.33
CA LYS A 42 -1.37 -3.81 1.03
C LYS A 42 -0.09 -4.05 0.24
N GLY A 43 0.76 -3.04 0.15
CA GLY A 43 2.04 -3.15 -0.53
C GLY A 43 3.08 -2.19 0.01
N TRP A 44 4.35 -2.53 -0.20
CA TRP A 44 5.48 -1.62 0.00
C TRP A 44 6.52 -1.85 -1.09
N HIS A 45 7.36 -0.85 -1.35
CA HIS A 45 8.53 -1.01 -2.21
C HIS A 45 9.56 -1.84 -1.44
N LYS A 46 9.91 -3.03 -1.95
CA LYS A 46 10.68 -4.03 -1.18
C LYS A 46 12.18 -3.90 -1.39
N GLU A 47 12.60 -3.59 -2.60
CA GLU A 47 14.00 -3.56 -3.00
C GLU A 47 14.22 -2.61 -4.18
N PHE A 48 15.44 -2.08 -4.30
CA PHE A 48 15.82 -1.22 -5.43
C PHE A 48 15.61 -1.93 -6.78
N GLY A 49 14.96 -1.23 -7.72
CA GLY A 49 14.59 -1.77 -9.03
C GLY A 49 13.35 -2.69 -9.03
N GLY A 50 12.82 -3.04 -7.86
CA GLY A 50 11.60 -3.82 -7.72
C GLY A 50 10.31 -3.01 -7.97
N PRO A 51 9.14 -3.67 -7.95
CA PRO A 51 7.86 -2.98 -8.14
C PRO A 51 7.59 -1.92 -7.07
N HIS A 52 6.92 -0.85 -7.46
CA HIS A 52 6.44 0.17 -6.52
C HIS A 52 5.36 -0.40 -5.58
N ALA A 53 5.12 0.30 -4.46
CA ALA A 53 4.19 -0.12 -3.43
C ALA A 53 2.76 -0.34 -3.94
N GLU A 54 2.31 0.48 -4.88
CA GLU A 54 0.97 0.43 -5.49
C GLU A 54 0.78 -0.84 -6.31
N ILE A 55 1.80 -1.25 -7.08
CA ILE A 55 1.79 -2.49 -7.85
C ILE A 55 1.72 -3.70 -6.90
N ASN A 56 2.52 -3.66 -5.83
CA ASN A 56 2.49 -4.70 -4.81
C ASN A 56 1.12 -4.78 -4.09
N ALA A 57 0.48 -3.63 -3.81
CA ALA A 57 -0.85 -3.59 -3.21
C ALA A 57 -1.95 -4.11 -4.16
N LEU A 58 -1.87 -3.80 -5.46
CA LEU A 58 -2.78 -4.34 -6.48
C LEU A 58 -2.60 -5.85 -6.64
N GLN A 59 -1.37 -6.35 -6.55
CA GLN A 59 -1.11 -7.79 -6.57
C GLN A 59 -1.68 -8.48 -5.32
N ASP A 60 -1.56 -7.86 -4.15
CA ASP A 60 -2.16 -8.34 -2.91
C ASP A 60 -3.69 -8.44 -3.02
N CYS A 61 -4.36 -7.43 -3.61
CA CYS A 61 -5.79 -7.49 -3.92
C CYS A 61 -6.15 -8.74 -4.74
N LYS A 62 -5.38 -9.02 -5.81
CA LYS A 62 -5.60 -10.19 -6.66
C LYS A 62 -5.43 -11.50 -5.89
N THR A 63 -4.38 -11.60 -5.06
CA THR A 63 -4.13 -12.77 -4.21
C THR A 63 -5.25 -13.02 -3.21
N LEU A 64 -5.85 -11.95 -2.68
CA LEU A 64 -6.98 -12.02 -1.75
C LEU A 64 -8.33 -12.23 -2.45
N GLY A 65 -8.38 -12.34 -3.79
CA GLY A 65 -9.61 -12.42 -4.56
C GLY A 65 -10.46 -11.14 -4.50
N ALA A 66 -9.87 -10.02 -4.07
CA ALA A 66 -10.54 -8.74 -3.95
C ALA A 66 -10.32 -7.90 -5.21
N SER A 67 -11.40 -7.36 -5.76
CA SER A 67 -11.29 -6.43 -6.90
C SER A 67 -10.99 -5.00 -6.43
N PRO A 68 -9.92 -4.37 -6.93
CA PRO A 68 -9.62 -2.96 -6.67
C PRO A 68 -10.51 -2.00 -7.47
N GLN A 69 -11.39 -2.50 -8.34
CA GLN A 69 -12.34 -1.65 -9.08
C GLN A 69 -13.30 -0.99 -8.09
N ALA A 70 -13.53 0.31 -8.28
CA ALA A 70 -14.28 1.15 -7.35
C ALA A 70 -13.72 1.13 -5.91
N ALA A 71 -12.40 0.96 -5.75
CA ALA A 71 -11.74 1.32 -4.49
C ALA A 71 -12.04 2.79 -4.13
N ASP A 72 -12.10 3.08 -2.83
CA ASP A 72 -12.48 4.38 -2.30
C ASP A 72 -11.47 5.43 -2.79
N ARG A 73 -11.88 6.24 -3.79
CA ARG A 73 -11.05 7.30 -4.35
C ARG A 73 -11.14 8.54 -3.47
N LYS A 74 -10.00 9.20 -3.22
CA LYS A 74 -9.96 10.58 -2.76
C LYS A 74 -9.00 11.39 -3.60
#